data_AF-A0A383RKZ1-F1
#
_entry.id   AF-A0A383RKZ1-F1
#
_cell.length_a   1.000
_cell.length_b   1.000
_cell.length_c   1.000
_cell.angle_alpha   90.00
_cell.angle_beta   90.00
_cell.angle_gamma   90.00
#
_symmetry.space_group_name_H-M   'P 1'
#
loop_
_entity.id
_entity.type
_entity.pdbx_description
1 polymer ?
#
loop_
_entity_poly.entity_id
_entity_poly.type
_entity_poly.pdbx_seq_one_letter_code
_entity_poly.pdbx_strand_id
1 'polypeptide(L)'
;MLHRKVIMAIADGSGDRPHPLLQHQTPLEHAHTPNLDRLAAEGITGMIDLIGTGIPVGTDMGHMILFGFKPEQYPGRGPIEALGVGIDIHSGDVVLRCNFATVENGVVLDRRAGRIREHTDKLAESISGIEVAEDIYAYCKPATEHRAVLVLRGRD
;
A
#
# COMPACT_ATOMS: atom_id res chain seq x y z
N MET A 1 0.54 21.29 30.99
CA MET A 1 0.05 21.50 29.60
C MET A 1 -1.26 20.75 29.46
N LEU A 2 -2.28 21.37 28.87
CA LEU A 2 -3.52 20.66 28.52
C LEU A 2 -3.23 19.82 27.28
N HIS A 3 -3.29 18.50 27.40
CA HIS A 3 -3.20 17.60 26.25
C HIS A 3 -4.54 17.57 25.54
N ARG A 4 -4.56 17.96 24.27
CA ARG A 4 -5.71 17.78 23.38
C ARG A 4 -5.52 16.48 22.61
N LYS A 5 -6.64 15.79 22.35
CA LYS A 5 -6.65 14.68 21.40
C LYS A 5 -6.52 15.24 19.99
N VAL A 6 -5.79 14.53 19.13
CA VAL A 6 -5.60 14.89 17.72
C VAL A 6 -6.27 13.82 16.87
N ILE A 7 -7.02 14.25 15.86
CA ILE A 7 -7.58 13.38 14.82
C ILE A 7 -6.93 13.79 13.51
N MET A 8 -6.28 12.85 12.84
CA MET A 8 -5.79 13.01 11.47
C MET A 8 -6.69 12.16 10.57
N ALA A 9 -7.40 12.81 9.65
CA ALA A 9 -8.24 12.14 8.66
C ALA A 9 -7.63 12.31 7.27
N ILE A 10 -7.42 11.20 6.57
CA ILE A 10 -6.79 11.16 5.25
C ILE A 10 -7.82 10.67 4.24
N ALA A 11 -8.13 11.51 3.24
CA ALA A 11 -8.94 11.12 2.09
C ALA A 11 -8.01 10.68 0.95
N ASP A 12 -7.75 9.37 0.86
CA ASP A 12 -6.82 8.79 -0.11
C ASP A 12 -7.26 9.11 -1.55
N GLY A 13 -6.33 9.61 -2.36
CA GLY A 13 -6.59 10.01 -3.75
C GLY A 13 -7.54 11.21 -3.92
N SER A 14 -7.72 12.06 -2.90
CA SER A 14 -8.66 13.21 -2.98
C SER A 14 -8.20 14.36 -3.89
N GLY A 15 -6.89 14.50 -4.12
CA GLY A 15 -6.35 15.48 -5.06
C GLY A 15 -6.55 15.05 -6.51
N ASP A 16 -7.06 15.96 -7.35
CA ASP A 16 -7.33 15.69 -8.76
C ASP A 16 -7.11 16.94 -9.62
N ARG A 17 -7.39 16.82 -10.92
CA ARG A 17 -7.32 17.88 -11.92
C ARG A 17 -8.73 18.32 -12.35
N PRO A 18 -8.88 19.57 -12.77
CA PRO A 18 -10.09 20.04 -13.46
C PRO A 18 -10.53 19.12 -14.59
N HIS A 19 -11.83 18.79 -14.65
CA HIS A 19 -12.37 17.91 -15.66
C HIS A 19 -13.53 18.55 -16.45
N PRO A 20 -13.60 18.46 -17.80
CA PRO A 20 -14.67 19.09 -18.60
C PRO A 20 -16.09 18.66 -18.23
N LEU A 21 -16.29 17.38 -17.85
CA LEU A 21 -17.60 16.88 -17.39
C LEU A 21 -18.07 17.50 -16.07
N LEU A 22 -17.16 18.12 -15.32
CA LEU A 22 -17.42 18.76 -14.03
C LEU A 22 -17.34 20.28 -14.16
N GLN A 23 -17.66 20.83 -15.34
CA GLN A 23 -17.57 22.28 -15.60
C GLN A 23 -16.18 22.86 -15.33
N HIS A 24 -15.13 22.08 -15.62
CA HIS A 24 -13.72 22.42 -15.33
C HIS A 24 -13.40 22.61 -13.84
N GLN A 25 -14.14 21.95 -12.94
CA GLN A 25 -13.80 21.79 -11.53
C GLN A 25 -13.10 20.45 -11.30
N THR A 26 -12.39 20.32 -10.19
CA THR A 26 -11.97 19.03 -9.63
C THR A 26 -13.19 18.29 -9.02
N PRO A 27 -13.12 16.96 -8.81
CA PRO A 27 -14.20 16.24 -8.12
C PRO A 27 -14.49 16.77 -6.71
N LEU A 28 -13.46 17.21 -5.97
CA LEU A 28 -13.64 17.76 -4.62
C LEU A 28 -14.37 19.12 -4.64
N GLU A 29 -14.05 20.00 -5.61
CA GLU A 29 -14.74 21.28 -5.79
C GLU A 29 -16.18 21.10 -6.29
N HIS A 30 -16.43 20.10 -7.13
CA HIS A 30 -17.76 19.83 -7.67
C HIS A 30 -18.69 19.16 -6.64
N ALA A 31 -18.13 18.41 -5.69
CA ALA A 31 -18.90 17.68 -4.70
C ALA A 31 -19.52 18.62 -3.64
N HIS A 32 -20.76 18.33 -3.25
CA HIS A 32 -21.41 19.03 -2.14
C HIS A 32 -20.84 18.54 -0.80
N THR A 33 -19.89 19.29 -0.22
CA THR A 33 -19.14 18.89 0.98
C THR A 33 -19.27 19.86 2.17
N PRO A 34 -20.49 20.16 2.64
CA PRO A 34 -20.75 21.24 3.63
C PRO A 34 -19.98 21.09 4.94
N ASN A 35 -19.66 19.85 5.34
CA ASN A 35 -18.84 19.60 6.54
C ASN A 35 -17.37 19.94 6.33
N LEU A 36 -16.80 19.64 5.15
CA LEU A 36 -15.42 20.01 4.82
C LEU A 36 -15.32 21.52 4.61
N ASP A 37 -16.30 22.11 3.94
CA ASP A 37 -16.40 23.57 3.75
C ASP A 37 -16.41 24.31 5.09
N ARG A 38 -17.21 23.83 6.04
CA ARG A 38 -17.26 24.40 7.40
C ARG A 38 -15.92 24.25 8.14
N LEU A 39 -15.28 23.08 8.06
CA LEU A 39 -13.95 22.86 8.67
C LEU A 39 -12.88 23.77 8.06
N ALA A 40 -12.93 23.99 6.74
CA ALA A 40 -12.02 24.90 6.05
C ALA A 40 -12.25 26.36 6.45
N ALA A 41 -13.52 26.79 6.59
CA ALA A 41 -13.88 28.15 6.98
C ALA A 41 -13.58 28.49 8.45
N GLU A 42 -13.75 27.53 9.36
CA GLU A 42 -13.48 27.70 10.80
C GLU A 42 -12.01 27.42 11.17
N GLY A 43 -11.21 26.89 10.23
CA GLY A 43 -9.87 26.38 10.47
C GLY A 43 -8.76 27.12 9.72
N ILE A 44 -7.70 26.38 9.41
CA ILE A 44 -6.58 26.82 8.57
C ILE A 44 -6.43 25.86 7.40
N THR A 45 -6.23 26.40 6.20
CA THR A 45 -6.06 25.64 4.97
C THR A 45 -4.66 25.84 4.40
N GLY A 46 -4.21 24.89 3.58
CA GLY A 46 -2.91 24.92 2.93
C GLY A 46 -2.74 23.75 1.95
N MET A 47 -1.66 23.79 1.19
CA MET A 47 -1.23 22.69 0.31
C MET A 47 -0.05 21.96 0.94
N ILE A 48 0.05 20.66 0.69
CA ILE A 48 1.15 19.82 1.16
C ILE A 48 1.73 19.02 -0.01
N ASP A 49 3.02 19.21 -0.26
CA ASP A 49 3.83 18.27 -1.03
C ASP A 49 4.54 17.35 -0.02
N LEU A 50 4.26 16.05 -0.06
CA LEU A 50 4.82 15.11 0.94
C LEU A 50 6.35 14.96 0.84
N ILE A 51 6.89 15.03 -0.38
CA ILE A 51 8.35 14.94 -0.63
C ILE A 51 8.84 16.24 -1.27
N GLY A 52 8.19 16.67 -2.34
CA GLY A 52 8.53 17.86 -3.08
C GLY A 52 7.62 18.04 -4.28
N THR A 53 7.61 19.24 -4.83
CA THR A 53 6.71 19.61 -5.93
C THR A 53 6.92 18.72 -7.15
N GLY A 54 5.82 18.16 -7.65
CA GLY A 54 5.83 17.29 -8.84
C GLY A 54 6.31 15.86 -8.59
N ILE A 55 6.58 15.46 -7.35
CA ILE A 55 6.99 14.09 -7.00
C ILE A 55 5.75 13.29 -6.57
N PRO A 56 5.29 12.30 -7.36
CA PRO A 56 4.19 11.43 -6.95
C PRO A 56 4.64 10.48 -5.84
N VAL A 57 3.80 10.33 -4.82
CA VAL A 57 4.09 9.52 -3.63
C VAL A 57 3.07 8.39 -3.53
N GLY A 58 3.55 7.16 -3.34
CA GLY A 58 2.68 6.00 -3.10
C GLY A 58 2.00 6.08 -1.73
N THR A 59 0.84 5.45 -1.59
CA THR A 59 0.07 5.39 -0.32
C THR A 59 0.94 4.96 0.86
N ASP A 60 1.81 3.98 0.67
CA ASP A 60 2.70 3.44 1.69
C ASP A 60 3.69 4.48 2.24
N MET A 61 4.50 5.07 1.38
CA MET A 61 5.45 6.13 1.77
C MET A 61 4.71 7.38 2.26
N GLY A 62 3.59 7.74 1.63
CA GLY A 62 2.84 8.94 1.98
C GLY A 62 2.25 8.89 3.39
N HIS A 63 1.72 7.74 3.81
CA HIS A 63 1.27 7.55 5.18
C HIS A 63 2.43 7.64 6.18
N MET A 64 3.59 7.04 5.88
CA MET A 64 4.76 7.15 6.76
C MET A 64 5.18 8.62 6.96
N ILE A 65 5.24 9.41 5.88
CA ILE A 65 5.58 10.84 5.97
C ILE A 65 4.55 11.60 6.81
N LEU A 66 3.26 11.35 6.61
CA LEU A 66 2.18 11.97 7.40
C LEU A 66 2.26 11.63 8.90
N PHE A 67 2.77 10.46 9.24
CA PHE A 67 3.04 10.06 10.62
C PHE A 67 4.39 10.53 11.17
N GLY A 68 5.15 11.33 10.40
CA GLY A 68 6.38 11.99 10.85
C GLY A 68 7.67 11.22 10.56
N PHE A 69 7.62 10.14 9.78
CA PHE A 69 8.83 9.44 9.32
C PHE A 69 9.49 10.19 8.18
N LYS A 70 10.82 10.13 8.11
CA LYS A 70 11.58 10.67 6.99
C LYS A 70 11.57 9.69 5.79
N PRO A 71 11.63 10.17 4.54
CA PRO A 71 11.64 9.31 3.36
C PRO A 71 12.72 8.22 3.38
N GLU A 72 13.90 8.50 3.97
CA GLU A 72 15.01 7.55 4.05
C GLU A 72 14.73 6.36 4.98
N GLN A 73 13.69 6.46 5.81
CA GLN A 73 13.24 5.41 6.72
C GLN A 73 12.21 4.48 6.07
N TYR A 74 11.84 4.71 4.80
CA TYR A 74 10.90 3.85 4.09
C TYR A 74 11.54 2.48 3.78
N PRO A 75 11.02 1.38 4.35
CA PRO A 75 11.64 0.06 4.20
C PRO A 75 11.31 -0.62 2.86
N GLY A 76 10.53 0.03 2.00
CA GLY A 76 9.90 -0.61 0.85
C GLY A 76 8.50 -1.14 1.17
N ARG A 77 7.73 -1.41 0.12
CA ARG A 77 6.34 -1.88 0.24
C ARG A 77 6.24 -3.30 0.79
N GLY A 78 7.19 -4.16 0.42
CA GLY A 78 7.22 -5.56 0.84
C GLY A 78 7.15 -5.70 2.36
N PRO A 79 8.08 -5.09 3.11
CA PRO A 79 8.07 -5.15 4.57
C PRO A 79 6.79 -4.62 5.23
N ILE A 80 6.20 -3.54 4.70
CA ILE A 80 4.95 -2.98 5.22
C ILE A 80 3.79 -3.98 5.04
N GLU A 81 3.68 -4.60 3.87
CA GLU A 81 2.63 -5.60 3.60
C GLU A 81 2.86 -6.88 4.42
N ALA A 82 4.10 -7.32 4.61
CA ALA A 82 4.47 -8.46 5.47
C ALA A 82 4.02 -8.25 6.93
N LEU A 83 4.28 -7.06 7.50
CA LEU A 83 3.79 -6.70 8.83
C LEU A 83 2.26 -6.73 8.89
N GLY A 84 1.59 -6.27 7.84
CA GLY A 84 0.12 -6.28 7.73
C GLY A 84 -0.51 -7.67 7.75
N VAL A 85 0.23 -8.71 7.34
CA VAL A 85 -0.23 -10.12 7.35
C VAL A 85 0.42 -10.97 8.46
N GLY A 86 1.18 -10.33 9.37
CA GLY A 86 1.84 -11.00 10.49
C GLY A 86 2.92 -11.99 10.06
N ILE A 87 3.73 -11.64 9.06
CA ILE A 87 5.00 -12.32 8.77
C ILE A 87 6.11 -11.62 9.57
N ASP A 88 6.92 -12.41 10.29
CA ASP A 88 8.14 -11.92 10.91
C ASP A 88 9.25 -11.76 9.87
N ILE A 89 9.84 -10.57 9.83
CA ILE A 89 10.92 -10.19 8.92
C ILE A 89 12.22 -10.10 9.71
N HIS A 90 13.29 -10.68 9.17
CA HIS A 90 14.63 -10.63 9.72
C HIS A 90 15.55 -9.73 8.88
N SER A 91 16.71 -9.39 9.43
CA SER A 91 17.76 -8.75 8.64
C SER A 91 18.16 -9.69 7.49
N GLY A 92 18.49 -9.13 6.31
CA GLY A 92 18.85 -9.91 5.13
C GLY A 92 17.66 -10.50 4.34
N ASP A 93 16.46 -10.53 4.90
CA ASP A 93 15.27 -10.99 4.16
C ASP A 93 14.96 -10.10 2.95
N VAL A 94 14.64 -10.74 1.82
CA VAL A 94 14.08 -10.06 0.65
C VAL A 94 12.56 -10.28 0.64
N VAL A 95 11.81 -9.20 0.85
CA VAL A 95 10.34 -9.26 0.95
C VAL A 95 9.69 -8.70 -0.32
N LEU A 96 8.84 -9.51 -0.93
CA LEU A 96 8.15 -9.22 -2.18
C LEU A 96 6.65 -9.21 -1.95
N ARG A 97 5.99 -8.16 -2.43
CA ARG A 97 4.53 -8.18 -2.61
C ARG A 97 4.20 -8.94 -3.88
N CYS A 98 3.40 -9.99 -3.75
CA CYS A 98 3.06 -10.91 -4.82
C CYS A 98 1.55 -10.90 -5.10
N ASN A 99 1.20 -11.49 -6.24
CA ASN A 99 -0.17 -11.79 -6.63
C ASN A 99 -0.26 -13.25 -7.07
N PHE A 100 -1.33 -13.93 -6.67
CA PHE A 100 -1.80 -15.13 -7.36
C PHE A 100 -2.36 -14.73 -8.72
N ALA A 101 -1.96 -15.47 -9.75
CA ALA A 101 -2.31 -15.20 -11.13
C ALA A 101 -2.68 -16.50 -11.86
N THR A 102 -3.52 -16.38 -12.87
CA THR A 102 -3.84 -17.49 -13.78
C THR A 102 -2.81 -17.48 -14.90
N VAL A 103 -2.14 -18.62 -15.08
CA VAL A 103 -1.11 -18.81 -16.11
C VAL A 103 -1.47 -20.02 -16.96
N GLU A 104 -1.36 -19.88 -18.27
CA GLU A 104 -1.54 -20.97 -19.23
C GLU A 104 -0.39 -20.92 -20.25
N ASN A 105 0.29 -22.05 -20.46
CA ASN A 105 1.42 -22.17 -21.40
C ASN A 105 2.50 -21.09 -21.21
N GLY A 106 2.79 -20.71 -19.96
CA GLY A 106 3.77 -19.68 -19.61
C GLY A 106 3.29 -18.23 -19.80
N VAL A 107 2.04 -18.03 -20.22
CA VAL A 107 1.44 -16.70 -20.40
C VAL A 107 0.53 -16.37 -19.22
N VAL A 108 0.71 -15.19 -18.62
CA VAL A 108 -0.18 -14.67 -17.58
C VAL A 108 -1.49 -14.20 -18.22
N LEU A 109 -2.56 -14.99 -18.05
CA LEU A 109 -3.90 -14.66 -18.54
C LEU A 109 -4.62 -13.66 -17.64
N ASP A 110 -4.46 -13.80 -16.32
CA ASP A 110 -5.01 -12.86 -15.35
C ASP A 110 -4.08 -12.68 -14.15
N ARG A 111 -3.53 -11.47 -14.02
CA ARG A 111 -2.64 -11.03 -12.92
C ARG A 111 -3.27 -11.00 -11.52
N ARG A 112 -4.57 -11.32 -11.41
CA ARG A 112 -5.33 -11.39 -10.16
C ARG A 112 -6.11 -12.69 -10.01
N ALA A 113 -6.05 -13.58 -11.00
CA ALA A 113 -6.84 -14.81 -11.03
C ALA A 113 -8.34 -14.56 -10.71
N GLY A 114 -8.96 -13.53 -11.26
CA GLY A 114 -10.37 -13.21 -10.96
C GLY A 114 -10.61 -12.68 -9.54
N ARG A 115 -9.57 -12.20 -8.85
CA ARG A 115 -9.58 -11.82 -7.43
C ARG A 115 -10.03 -12.99 -6.53
N ILE A 116 -9.40 -14.15 -6.66
CA ILE A 116 -9.71 -15.31 -5.81
C ILE A 116 -9.69 -14.92 -4.33
N ARG A 117 -10.55 -15.54 -3.54
CA ARG A 117 -10.62 -15.37 -2.08
C ARG A 117 -10.54 -16.69 -1.31
N GLU A 118 -10.69 -17.80 -2.01
CA GLU A 118 -10.72 -19.13 -1.44
C GLU A 118 -9.40 -19.84 -1.75
N HIS A 119 -8.93 -20.66 -0.81
CA HIS A 119 -7.77 -21.53 -0.96
C HIS A 119 -6.43 -20.81 -1.24
N THR A 120 -6.35 -19.50 -1.02
CA THR A 120 -5.10 -18.72 -1.12
C THR A 120 -4.07 -19.13 -0.07
N ASP A 121 -4.53 -19.57 1.09
CA ASP A 121 -3.77 -20.22 2.15
C ASP A 121 -3.03 -21.46 1.64
N LYS A 122 -3.76 -22.38 0.98
CA LYS A 122 -3.17 -23.61 0.43
C LYS A 122 -2.14 -23.34 -0.66
N LEU A 123 -2.40 -22.33 -1.51
CA LEU A 123 -1.44 -21.91 -2.53
C LEU A 123 -0.17 -21.35 -1.90
N ALA A 124 -0.30 -20.51 -0.86
CA ALA A 124 0.84 -19.97 -0.13
C ALA A 124 1.64 -21.07 0.59
N GLU A 125 0.96 -22.02 1.23
CA GLU A 125 1.57 -23.18 1.88
C GLU A 125 2.35 -24.05 0.89
N SER A 126 1.82 -24.28 -0.32
CA SER A 126 2.47 -25.12 -1.32
C SER A 126 3.83 -24.61 -1.81
N ILE A 127 4.12 -23.32 -1.65
CA ILE A 127 5.40 -22.71 -2.02
C ILE A 127 6.26 -22.34 -0.82
N SER A 128 5.73 -22.46 0.39
CA SER A 128 6.44 -22.13 1.61
C SER A 128 7.37 -23.28 2.02
N GLY A 129 8.60 -22.96 2.40
CA GLY A 129 9.66 -23.91 2.71
C GLY A 129 10.41 -24.45 1.49
N ILE A 130 10.07 -24.03 0.27
CA ILE A 130 10.82 -24.43 -0.93
C ILE A 130 12.18 -23.73 -0.93
N GLU A 131 13.24 -24.50 -1.12
CA GLU A 131 14.57 -23.99 -1.43
C GLU A 131 14.60 -23.53 -2.90
N VAL A 132 14.74 -22.22 -3.11
CA VAL A 132 14.70 -21.61 -4.46
C VAL A 132 16.09 -21.39 -5.05
N ALA A 133 17.11 -21.38 -4.18
CA ALA A 133 18.53 -21.36 -4.51
C ALA A 133 19.30 -21.89 -3.29
N GLU A 134 20.60 -22.17 -3.45
CA GLU A 134 21.46 -22.68 -2.36
C GLU A 134 21.29 -21.86 -1.07
N ASP A 135 20.77 -22.51 -0.03
CA ASP A 135 20.51 -21.93 1.29
C ASP A 135 19.48 -20.76 1.31
N ILE A 136 18.66 -20.60 0.27
CA ILE A 136 17.60 -19.58 0.19
C ILE A 136 16.22 -20.24 0.15
N TYR A 137 15.40 -19.97 1.16
CA TYR A 137 14.06 -20.54 1.31
C TYR A 137 12.96 -19.49 1.07
N ALA A 138 11.89 -19.92 0.40
CA ALA A 138 10.69 -19.13 0.17
C ALA A 138 9.68 -19.33 1.29
N TYR A 139 9.09 -18.26 1.81
CA TYR A 139 7.98 -18.28 2.75
C TYR A 139 6.87 -17.36 2.26
N CYS A 140 5.67 -17.88 2.09
CA CYS A 140 4.55 -17.12 1.55
C CYS A 140 3.38 -17.08 2.53
N LYS A 141 2.74 -15.91 2.66
CA LYS A 141 1.39 -15.84 3.26
C LYS A 141 0.41 -15.15 2.31
N PRO A 142 -0.85 -15.60 2.29
CA PRO A 142 -1.90 -14.86 1.61
C PRO A 142 -2.17 -13.53 2.32
N ALA A 143 -2.56 -12.54 1.52
CA ALA A 143 -3.09 -11.27 2.00
C ALA A 143 -4.55 -11.14 1.51
N THR A 144 -5.06 -9.91 1.36
CA THR A 144 -6.44 -9.69 0.89
C THR A 144 -6.62 -10.11 -0.57
N GLU A 145 -7.61 -10.97 -0.83
CA GLU A 145 -7.92 -11.54 -2.15
C GLU A 145 -6.70 -12.26 -2.78
N HIS A 146 -6.43 -11.99 -4.05
CA HIS A 146 -5.31 -12.50 -4.84
C HIS A 146 -3.93 -12.04 -4.37
N ARG A 147 -3.82 -11.19 -3.34
CA ARG A 147 -2.53 -10.67 -2.88
C ARG A 147 -1.84 -11.71 -2.00
N ALA A 148 -0.52 -11.70 -2.04
CA ALA A 148 0.31 -12.50 -1.15
C ALA A 148 1.58 -11.73 -0.82
N VAL A 149 2.30 -12.17 0.21
CA VAL A 149 3.63 -11.68 0.55
C VAL A 149 4.57 -12.87 0.54
N LEU A 150 5.67 -12.75 -0.20
CA LEU A 150 6.74 -13.74 -0.30
C LEU A 150 7.98 -13.18 0.39
N VAL A 151 8.55 -13.95 1.29
CA VAL A 151 9.85 -13.70 1.91
C VAL A 151 10.83 -14.72 1.37
N LEU A 152 11.95 -14.23 0.85
CA LEU A 152 13.11 -15.05 0.54
C LEU A 152 14.12 -14.85 1.66
N ARG A 153 14.49 -15.94 2.32
CA ARG A 153 15.38 -15.93 3.49
C ARG A 153 16.59 -16.82 3.24
N GLY A 154 17.77 -16.21 3.31
CA GLY A 154 19.06 -16.88 3.25
C GLY A 154 19.63 -17.19 4.64
N ARG A 155 20.85 -17.75 4.67
CA ARG A 155 21.72 -17.66 5.85
C ARG A 155 22.30 -16.24 5.94
N ASP A 156 22.45 -15.73 7.17
CA ASP A 156 23.07 -14.44 7.47
C ASP A 156 24.48 -14.28 6.85
#